data_AF-A0A243BEU6-F1
#
_entry.id   AF-A0A243BEU6-F1
#
_cell.length_a   1.000
_cell.length_b   1.000
_cell.length_c   1.000
_cell.angle_alpha   90.00
_cell.angle_beta   90.00
_cell.angle_gamma   90.00
#
_symmetry.space_group_name_H-M   'P 1'
#
loop_
_entity.id
_entity.type
_entity.pdbx_description
1 polymer ?
#
loop_
_entity_poly.entity_id
_entity_poly.type
_entity_poly.pdbx_seq_one_letter_code
_entity_poly.pdbx_strand_id
1 'polypeptide(L)'
;MSILKTLHRKAGSYYLFEDIVELKNTIKYTITFGWPGTYNFHFMSQVPIGSDGMLPNKYFIVRVNGIERFRARGPYAWEAREIFVGAGPQTIEFTTIGYGASDVAYVSQASYHAFGHVPNIAMIEQTKMPKSLDGLKTHNVMHGYPRFQSAGNKGCEVEFTLLFRDIKYWRDFMKEIYRTHIITGDYGTYGGIIPPNEVDTIRKGTLVIAKCKLISTAQAGVGVDGI
;
A
#
# COMPACT_ATOMS: atom_id res chain seq x y z
N MET A 1 8.64 -20.31 11.84
CA MET A 1 7.86 -21.00 10.78
C MET A 1 7.78 -20.05 9.60
N SER A 2 8.14 -20.48 8.40
CA SER A 2 7.95 -19.66 7.18
C SER A 2 6.47 -19.67 6.81
N ILE A 3 5.88 -18.49 6.62
CA ILE A 3 4.54 -18.30 6.12
C ILE A 3 4.55 -18.60 4.62
N LEU A 4 3.62 -19.47 4.18
CA LEU A 4 3.40 -19.74 2.76
C LEU A 4 3.12 -18.43 2.01
N LYS A 5 4.04 -18.08 1.11
CA LYS A 5 3.91 -16.90 0.26
C LYS A 5 2.75 -17.11 -0.71
N THR A 6 1.85 -16.13 -0.75
CA THR A 6 0.66 -16.18 -1.59
C THR A 6 0.48 -14.88 -2.35
N LEU A 7 -0.03 -14.98 -3.58
CA LEU A 7 -0.41 -13.86 -4.41
C LEU A 7 -1.94 -13.72 -4.37
N HIS A 8 -2.40 -12.48 -4.36
CA HIS A 8 -3.81 -12.10 -4.25
C HIS A 8 -4.14 -11.02 -5.28
N ARG A 9 -5.42 -10.92 -5.65
CA ARG A 9 -5.95 -9.93 -6.61
C ARG A 9 -7.28 -9.37 -6.12
N LYS A 10 -7.64 -8.14 -6.52
CA LYS A 10 -8.90 -7.49 -6.09
C LYS A 10 -10.10 -8.41 -6.35
N ALA A 11 -10.89 -8.64 -5.31
CA ALA A 11 -12.00 -9.60 -5.29
C ALA A 11 -13.28 -9.02 -4.67
N GLY A 12 -13.21 -7.89 -3.97
CA GLY A 12 -14.38 -7.22 -3.42
C GLY A 12 -14.07 -5.85 -2.83
N SER A 13 -15.11 -5.14 -2.42
CA SER A 13 -15.01 -3.84 -1.75
C SER A 13 -16.15 -3.67 -0.75
N TYR A 14 -15.88 -3.06 0.39
CA TYR A 14 -16.93 -2.61 1.31
C TYR A 14 -16.55 -1.29 1.97
N TYR A 15 -17.57 -0.48 2.27
CA TYR A 15 -17.42 0.77 3.00
C TYR A 15 -17.25 0.51 4.48
N LEU A 16 -16.41 1.30 5.12
CA LEU A 16 -16.18 1.26 6.56
C LEU A 16 -16.92 2.42 7.24
N PHE A 17 -16.76 3.63 6.71
CA PHE A 17 -17.57 4.79 7.06
C PHE A 17 -17.49 5.83 5.94
N GLU A 18 -18.54 6.64 5.82
CA GLU A 18 -18.62 7.72 4.83
C GLU A 18 -18.46 9.10 5.46
N ASP A 19 -18.87 9.24 6.73
CA ASP A 19 -18.93 10.52 7.43
C ASP A 19 -17.56 11.18 7.58
N ILE A 20 -17.59 12.51 7.63
CA ILE A 20 -16.42 13.33 7.95
C ILE A 20 -16.21 13.28 9.45
N VAL A 21 -15.04 12.81 9.87
CA VAL A 21 -14.62 12.74 11.26
C VAL A 21 -13.46 13.71 11.49
N GLU A 22 -13.62 14.62 12.44
CA GLU A 22 -12.52 15.48 12.90
C GLU A 22 -11.57 14.69 13.82
N LEU A 23 -10.28 14.73 13.50
CA LEU A 23 -9.21 14.12 14.25
C LEU A 23 -8.72 15.08 15.33
N LYS A 24 -9.32 14.99 16.53
CA LYS A 24 -8.94 15.87 17.66
C LYS A 24 -7.54 15.61 18.23
N ASN A 25 -7.04 14.37 18.13
CA ASN A 25 -5.66 13.99 18.47
C ASN A 25 -5.33 12.64 17.84
N THR A 26 -6.04 11.60 18.28
CA THR A 26 -5.85 10.22 17.83
C THR A 26 -7.20 9.53 17.67
N ILE A 27 -7.40 8.86 16.55
CA ILE A 27 -8.49 7.88 16.36
C ILE A 27 -7.83 6.53 16.17
N LYS A 28 -8.26 5.53 16.94
CA LYS A 28 -7.70 4.19 16.91
C LYS A 28 -8.80 3.14 17.02
N TYR A 29 -8.80 2.17 16.12
CA TYR A 29 -9.74 1.07 16.14
C TYR A 29 -9.15 -0.18 15.47
N THR A 30 -9.72 -1.33 15.81
CA THR A 30 -9.30 -2.62 15.28
C THR A 30 -10.39 -3.19 14.39
N ILE A 31 -10.03 -3.58 13.18
CA ILE A 31 -10.90 -4.27 12.22
C ILE A 31 -10.26 -5.62 11.90
N THR A 32 -11.07 -6.67 11.87
CA THR A 32 -10.63 -7.99 11.42
C THR A 32 -10.95 -8.15 9.94
N PHE A 33 -9.93 -8.18 9.08
CA PHE A 33 -10.09 -8.39 7.65
C PHE A 33 -10.05 -9.87 7.30
N GLY A 34 -11.02 -10.34 6.52
CA GLY A 34 -11.04 -11.74 6.07
C GLY A 34 -9.88 -12.08 5.14
N TRP A 35 -9.49 -11.14 4.27
CA TRP A 35 -8.41 -11.27 3.29
C TRP A 35 -7.39 -10.13 3.43
N PRO A 36 -6.18 -10.23 2.87
CA PRO A 36 -5.36 -9.05 2.69
C PRO A 36 -6.04 -8.08 1.71
N GLY A 37 -5.69 -6.80 1.77
CA GLY A 37 -6.34 -5.82 0.92
C GLY A 37 -5.78 -4.43 1.02
N THR A 38 -6.55 -3.46 0.52
CA THR A 38 -6.22 -2.05 0.65
C THR A 38 -7.24 -1.32 1.50
N TYR A 39 -6.74 -0.58 2.47
CA TYR A 39 -7.48 0.37 3.28
C TYR A 39 -7.38 1.74 2.62
N ASN A 40 -8.51 2.24 2.12
CA ASN A 40 -8.63 3.51 1.44
C ASN A 40 -9.32 4.51 2.36
N PHE A 41 -8.87 5.75 2.34
CA PHE A 41 -9.48 6.83 3.10
C PHE A 41 -9.19 8.16 2.45
N HIS A 42 -10.05 9.14 2.72
CA HIS A 42 -9.81 10.51 2.38
C HIS A 42 -9.36 11.27 3.63
N PHE A 43 -8.44 12.21 3.45
CA PHE A 43 -7.99 13.05 4.55
C PHE A 43 -7.77 14.48 4.07
N MET A 44 -7.91 15.42 5.00
CA MET A 44 -7.63 16.84 4.82
C MET A 44 -7.00 17.35 6.11
N SER A 45 -6.10 18.31 6.01
CA SER A 45 -5.47 18.95 7.16
C SER A 45 -5.34 20.45 6.91
N GLN A 46 -5.90 21.23 7.82
CA GLN A 46 -5.86 22.67 7.80
C GLN A 46 -4.94 23.13 8.93
N VAL A 47 -3.79 23.63 8.51
CA VAL A 47 -2.74 24.12 9.40
C VAL A 47 -2.35 25.50 8.86
N PRO A 48 -1.90 26.49 9.64
CA PRO A 48 -1.42 27.74 9.04
C PRO A 48 -0.12 27.55 8.25
N ILE A 49 -0.04 28.10 7.03
CA ILE A 49 1.22 28.22 6.27
C ILE A 49 2.10 29.26 6.98
N GLY A 50 3.40 28.97 7.09
CA GLY A 50 4.36 29.93 7.64
C GLY A 50 4.43 31.22 6.81
N SER A 51 4.92 32.30 7.42
CA SER A 51 5.14 33.58 6.72
C SER A 51 6.18 33.48 5.59
N ASP A 52 6.99 32.43 5.60
CA ASP A 52 7.94 32.05 4.55
C ASP A 52 7.29 31.28 3.39
N GLY A 53 5.98 31.05 3.41
CA GLY A 53 5.24 30.30 2.40
C GLY A 53 5.44 28.78 2.49
N MET A 54 6.13 28.29 3.52
CA MET A 54 6.38 26.87 3.71
C MET A 54 5.31 26.23 4.58
N LEU A 55 5.00 24.97 4.29
CA LEU A 55 4.21 24.15 5.20
C LEU A 55 4.94 24.06 6.55
N PRO A 56 4.25 24.07 7.69
CA PRO A 56 4.89 23.90 8.99
C PRO A 56 5.32 22.45 9.23
N ASN A 57 6.16 22.22 10.25
CA ASN A 57 6.60 20.88 10.68
C ASN A 57 5.51 20.17 11.52
N LYS A 58 4.31 20.06 10.94
CA LYS A 58 3.13 19.45 11.55
C LYS A 58 2.65 18.33 10.65
N TYR A 59 2.32 17.18 11.23
CA TYR A 59 2.18 15.94 10.48
C TYR A 59 0.85 15.25 10.78
N PHE A 60 0.16 14.83 9.72
CA PHE A 60 -0.88 13.80 9.78
C PHE A 60 -0.23 12.44 9.53
N ILE A 61 -0.50 11.47 10.39
CA ILE A 61 0.16 10.16 10.38
C ILE A 61 -0.87 9.05 10.48
N VAL A 62 -0.68 8.01 9.66
CA VAL A 62 -1.45 6.76 9.76
C VAL A 62 -0.53 5.61 10.11
N ARG A 63 -0.93 4.83 11.11
CA ARG A 63 -0.26 3.60 11.51
C ARG A 63 -1.17 2.40 11.34
N VAL A 64 -0.57 1.27 10.98
CA VAL A 64 -1.22 -0.04 10.97
C VAL A 64 -0.43 -0.94 11.90
N ASN A 65 -1.09 -1.45 12.96
CA ASN A 65 -0.45 -2.22 14.04
C ASN A 65 0.75 -1.50 14.66
N GLY A 66 0.66 -0.17 14.81
CA GLY A 66 1.74 0.67 15.36
C GLY A 66 2.87 1.00 14.38
N ILE A 67 2.89 0.42 13.18
CA ILE A 67 3.87 0.74 12.15
C ILE A 67 3.37 1.91 11.31
N GLU A 68 4.20 2.95 11.15
CA GLU A 68 3.89 4.10 10.31
C GLU A 68 3.80 3.68 8.84
N ARG A 69 2.63 3.91 8.22
CA ARG A 69 2.37 3.60 6.80
C ARG A 69 2.22 4.85 5.96
N PHE A 70 1.88 5.98 6.58
CA PHE A 70 1.67 7.23 5.88
C PHE A 70 2.00 8.42 6.77
N ARG A 71 2.65 9.43 6.17
CA ARG A 71 2.94 10.72 6.80
C ARG A 71 2.78 11.82 5.76
N ALA A 72 2.01 12.85 6.09
CA ALA A 72 1.83 14.02 5.24
C ALA A 72 1.85 15.32 6.03
N ARG A 73 2.25 16.40 5.35
CA ARG A 73 2.19 17.77 5.85
C ARG A 73 0.98 18.46 5.22
N GLY A 74 0.00 18.80 6.05
CA GLY A 74 -1.05 19.80 5.75
C GLY A 74 -1.65 19.81 4.35
N PRO A 75 -2.33 18.77 3.84
CA PRO A 75 -3.14 18.94 2.63
C PRO A 75 -4.38 19.80 2.93
N TYR A 76 -4.36 21.04 2.46
CA TYR A 76 -5.49 21.99 2.56
C TYR A 76 -6.71 21.59 1.73
N ALA A 77 -6.61 20.51 0.97
CA ALA A 77 -7.67 19.93 0.18
C ALA A 77 -7.85 18.45 0.54
N TRP A 78 -9.03 17.91 0.24
CA TRP A 78 -9.29 16.49 0.37
C TRP A 78 -8.38 15.67 -0.56
N GLU A 79 -7.70 14.68 0.01
CA GLU A 79 -6.87 13.74 -0.71
C GLU A 79 -7.27 12.30 -0.41
N ALA A 80 -7.35 11.48 -1.46
CA ALA A 80 -7.55 10.05 -1.33
C ALA A 80 -6.21 9.32 -1.16
N ARG A 81 -6.14 8.38 -0.22
CA ARG A 81 -4.97 7.57 0.07
C ARG A 81 -5.33 6.10 0.21
N GLU A 82 -4.40 5.25 -0.21
CA GLU A 82 -4.47 3.79 -0.18
C GLU A 82 -3.31 3.24 0.65
N ILE A 83 -3.59 2.34 1.59
CA ILE A 83 -2.60 1.63 2.43
C ILE A 83 -2.85 0.13 2.36
N PHE A 84 -1.81 -0.67 2.21
CA PHE A 84 -1.92 -2.13 2.24
C PHE A 84 -2.10 -2.65 3.68
N VAL A 85 -3.06 -3.54 3.86
CA VAL A 85 -3.37 -4.19 5.14
C VAL A 85 -3.36 -5.71 4.98
N GLY A 86 -2.88 -6.40 6.02
CA GLY A 86 -2.91 -7.86 6.06
C GLY A 86 -4.29 -8.41 6.41
N ALA A 87 -4.46 -9.73 6.25
CA ALA A 87 -5.61 -10.43 6.79
C ALA A 87 -5.53 -10.52 8.33
N GLY A 88 -6.66 -10.83 8.96
CA GLY A 88 -6.80 -10.92 10.42
C GLY A 88 -7.00 -9.55 11.08
N PRO A 89 -6.85 -9.49 12.41
CA PRO A 89 -7.01 -8.24 13.17
C PRO A 89 -5.93 -7.22 12.78
N GLN A 90 -6.36 -6.04 12.34
CA GLN A 90 -5.50 -4.91 12.03
C GLN A 90 -5.96 -3.69 12.82
N THR A 91 -5.04 -3.06 13.54
CA THR A 91 -5.29 -1.83 14.29
C THR A 91 -4.93 -0.64 13.42
N ILE A 92 -5.92 0.15 13.02
CA ILE A 92 -5.75 1.38 12.25
C ILE A 92 -5.72 2.55 13.22
N GLU A 93 -4.71 3.40 13.08
CA GLU A 93 -4.52 4.56 13.93
C GLU A 93 -4.24 5.80 13.08
N PHE A 94 -5.05 6.85 13.26
CA PHE A 94 -4.81 8.18 12.72
C PHE A 94 -4.33 9.08 13.84
N THR A 95 -3.26 9.84 13.63
CA THR A 95 -2.70 10.76 14.63
C THR A 95 -2.23 12.06 14.00
N THR A 96 -2.27 13.13 14.78
CA THR A 96 -1.64 14.41 14.44
C THR A 96 -0.43 14.67 15.35
N ILE A 97 0.69 15.11 14.77
CA ILE A 97 1.90 15.51 15.52
C ILE A 97 2.18 17.01 15.29
N GLY A 98 2.36 17.74 16.38
CA GLY A 98 2.72 19.17 16.38
C GLY A 98 1.54 20.11 16.15
N TYR A 99 0.31 19.60 16.08
CA TYR A 99 -0.89 20.42 15.88
C TYR A 99 -1.17 21.24 17.15
N GLY A 100 -1.47 22.52 16.95
CA GLY A 100 -1.90 23.46 17.97
C GLY A 100 -3.42 23.67 17.97
N ALA A 101 -3.91 24.58 18.83
CA ALA A 101 -5.34 24.77 19.08
C ALA A 101 -6.18 25.19 17.87
N SER A 102 -5.57 25.78 16.84
CA SER A 102 -6.26 26.20 15.60
C SER A 102 -6.10 25.23 14.44
N ASP A 103 -5.29 24.17 14.60
CA ASP A 103 -5.05 23.21 13.53
C ASP A 103 -6.09 22.10 13.60
N VAL A 104 -6.59 21.69 12.44
CA VAL A 104 -7.59 20.62 12.35
C VAL A 104 -7.21 19.63 11.26
N ALA A 105 -7.50 18.36 11.50
CA ALA A 105 -7.42 17.30 10.49
C ALA A 105 -8.75 16.57 10.43
N TYR A 106 -9.11 16.13 9.23
CA TYR A 106 -10.34 15.40 8.97
C TYR A 106 -10.02 14.12 8.21
N VAL A 107 -10.81 13.08 8.49
CA VAL A 107 -10.79 11.81 7.77
C VAL A 107 -12.22 11.53 7.30
N SER A 108 -12.38 11.02 6.08
CA SER A 108 -13.69 10.66 5.52
C SER A 108 -13.58 9.48 4.56
N GLN A 109 -14.72 8.94 4.14
CA GLN A 109 -14.85 7.99 3.03
C GLN A 109 -13.87 6.81 3.11
N ALA A 110 -13.81 6.17 4.28
CA ALA A 110 -13.00 4.99 4.47
C ALA A 110 -13.65 3.76 3.83
N SER A 111 -12.88 3.03 3.04
CA SER A 111 -13.32 1.79 2.39
C SER A 111 -12.19 0.77 2.36
N TYR A 112 -12.57 -0.50 2.31
CA TYR A 112 -11.62 -1.59 2.18
C TYR A 112 -11.86 -2.34 0.87
N HIS A 113 -10.78 -2.59 0.13
CA HIS A 113 -10.77 -3.45 -1.03
C HIS A 113 -10.13 -4.79 -0.68
N ALA A 114 -10.92 -5.86 -0.74
CA ALA A 114 -10.45 -7.21 -0.48
C ALA A 114 -9.66 -7.76 -1.67
N PHE A 115 -8.54 -8.43 -1.40
CA PHE A 115 -7.75 -9.14 -2.39
C PHE A 115 -7.79 -10.63 -2.10
N GLY A 116 -8.51 -11.37 -2.95
CA GLY A 116 -8.64 -12.81 -2.83
C GLY A 116 -7.45 -13.54 -3.45
N HIS A 117 -7.17 -14.74 -2.94
CA HIS A 117 -6.08 -15.57 -3.43
C HIS A 117 -6.18 -15.82 -4.95
N VAL A 118 -5.04 -15.74 -5.65
CA VAL A 118 -4.92 -16.17 -7.04
C VAL A 118 -4.70 -17.68 -7.06
N PRO A 119 -5.73 -18.49 -7.38
CA PRO A 119 -5.53 -19.93 -7.45
C PRO A 119 -4.57 -20.26 -8.59
N ASN A 120 -3.95 -21.44 -8.52
CA ASN A 120 -3.14 -22.05 -9.58
C ASN A 120 -1.68 -21.57 -9.72
N ILE A 121 -1.17 -20.84 -8.74
CA ILE A 121 0.27 -20.70 -8.52
C ILE A 121 0.72 -21.88 -7.66
N ALA A 122 1.64 -22.69 -8.18
CA ALA A 122 2.13 -23.87 -7.47
C ALA A 122 3.05 -23.50 -6.31
N MET A 123 3.87 -22.46 -6.47
CA MET A 123 4.75 -21.94 -5.43
C MET A 123 5.25 -20.54 -5.78
N ILE A 124 5.61 -19.77 -4.75
CA ILE A 124 6.36 -18.51 -4.87
C ILE A 124 7.74 -18.70 -4.23
N GLU A 125 8.80 -18.59 -5.03
CA GLU A 125 10.20 -18.74 -4.63
C GLU A 125 11.00 -17.44 -4.74
N GLN A 126 12.22 -17.44 -4.17
CA GLN A 126 13.27 -16.43 -4.39
C GLN A 126 12.77 -14.98 -4.31
N THR A 127 12.11 -14.63 -3.20
CA THR A 127 11.63 -13.27 -3.00
C THR A 127 12.77 -12.36 -2.58
N LYS A 128 13.04 -11.33 -3.37
CA LYS A 128 13.95 -10.26 -3.00
C LYS A 128 13.11 -9.04 -2.68
N MET A 129 13.11 -8.71 -1.39
CA MET A 129 12.35 -7.59 -0.87
C MET A 129 12.98 -6.26 -1.27
N PRO A 130 12.19 -5.16 -1.29
CA PRO A 130 12.73 -3.83 -1.45
C PRO A 130 13.79 -3.58 -0.38
N LYS A 131 14.85 -2.83 -0.72
CA LYS A 131 15.77 -2.34 0.32
C LYS A 131 15.00 -1.40 1.25
N SER A 132 15.24 -1.52 2.56
CA SER A 132 14.70 -0.59 3.55
C SER A 132 15.00 0.84 3.12
N LEU A 133 13.98 1.70 3.20
CA LEU A 133 14.17 3.13 3.07
C LEU A 133 14.88 3.62 4.34
N ASP A 134 15.75 4.63 4.21
CA ASP A 134 16.31 5.31 5.39
C ASP A 134 15.23 6.07 6.20
N GLY A 135 14.01 6.18 5.66
CA GLY A 135 12.81 6.71 6.30
C GLY A 135 11.71 7.07 5.30
N LEU A 136 10.50 7.35 5.80
CA LEU A 136 9.40 7.90 5.01
C LEU A 136 9.77 9.30 4.52
N LYS A 137 9.78 9.52 3.21
CA LYS A 137 10.03 10.85 2.63
C LYS A 137 8.79 11.72 2.78
N THR A 138 8.95 12.92 3.33
CA THR A 138 7.88 13.91 3.44
C THR A 138 7.71 14.64 2.10
N HIS A 139 6.46 14.82 1.68
CA HIS A 139 6.13 15.60 0.49
C HIS A 139 5.43 16.89 0.90
N ASN A 140 5.84 18.01 0.30
CA ASN A 140 5.12 19.27 0.41
C ASN A 140 3.91 19.20 -0.52
N VAL A 141 2.72 18.90 0.00
CA VAL A 141 1.53 18.82 -0.85
C VAL A 141 0.85 20.18 -0.89
N MET A 142 1.28 21.01 -1.83
CA MET A 142 0.61 22.29 -2.16
C MET A 142 -0.23 22.24 -3.44
N HIS A 143 -0.45 21.07 -4.06
CA HIS A 143 -1.32 20.99 -5.25
C HIS A 143 -2.08 19.66 -5.35
N GLY A 144 -3.40 19.76 -5.48
CA GLY A 144 -4.35 18.67 -5.71
C GLY A 144 -4.25 18.05 -7.11
N TYR A 145 -3.13 17.42 -7.43
CA TYR A 145 -3.02 16.49 -8.54
C TYR A 145 -2.17 15.28 -8.11
N PRO A 146 -2.58 14.04 -8.47
CA PRO A 146 -1.70 12.88 -8.38
C PRO A 146 -0.56 13.07 -9.39
N ARG A 147 0.58 13.57 -8.94
CA ARG A 147 1.81 13.49 -9.73
C ARG A 147 2.33 12.06 -9.64
N PHE A 148 2.15 11.29 -10.71
CA PHE A 148 2.92 10.08 -10.96
C PHE A 148 4.34 10.51 -11.35
N GLN A 149 5.20 10.74 -10.36
CA GLN A 149 6.62 10.98 -10.60
C GLN A 149 7.41 9.79 -10.08
N SER A 150 8.22 9.20 -10.96
CA SER A 150 9.21 8.21 -10.58
C SER A 150 10.20 8.84 -9.60
N ALA A 151 10.43 8.16 -8.49
CA ALA A 151 11.60 8.39 -7.66
C ALA A 151 12.46 7.13 -7.77
N GLY A 152 13.50 7.15 -8.61
CA GLY A 152 14.57 6.16 -8.52
C GLY A 152 15.31 6.30 -7.18
N ASN A 153 16.05 5.33 -6.64
CA ASN A 153 16.26 3.92 -6.99
C ASN A 153 16.14 3.13 -5.66
N LYS A 154 15.43 1.98 -5.68
CA LYS A 154 15.31 0.98 -4.58
C LYS A 154 14.33 1.37 -3.44
N GLY A 155 13.19 0.66 -3.37
CA GLY A 155 12.24 0.78 -2.25
C GLY A 155 10.77 0.44 -2.58
N CYS A 156 10.40 0.24 -3.85
CA CYS A 156 8.99 0.04 -4.26
C CYS A 156 8.75 -1.23 -5.10
N GLU A 157 9.72 -2.13 -5.14
CA GLU A 157 9.73 -3.29 -6.03
C GLU A 157 9.95 -4.57 -5.23
N VAL A 158 9.08 -5.55 -5.42
CA VAL A 158 9.28 -6.91 -4.91
C VAL A 158 9.59 -7.80 -6.09
N GLU A 159 10.78 -8.39 -6.14
CA GLU A 159 11.11 -9.43 -7.11
C GLU A 159 10.74 -10.80 -6.51
N PHE A 160 10.10 -11.67 -7.28
CA PHE A 160 9.77 -13.03 -6.86
C PHE A 160 9.64 -13.96 -8.07
N THR A 161 9.74 -15.26 -7.81
CA THR A 161 9.58 -16.28 -8.85
C THR A 161 8.27 -17.04 -8.64
N LEU A 162 7.40 -17.04 -9.64
CA LEU A 162 6.18 -17.83 -9.66
C LEU A 162 6.43 -19.16 -10.40
N LEU A 163 5.95 -20.26 -9.81
CA LEU A 163 5.97 -21.57 -10.45
C LEU A 163 4.55 -21.96 -10.84
N PHE A 164 4.35 -22.29 -12.12
CA PHE A 164 3.09 -22.81 -12.65
C PHE A 164 3.30 -24.24 -13.16
N ARG A 165 2.50 -25.18 -12.65
CA ARG A 165 2.58 -26.60 -13.07
C ARG A 165 1.94 -26.88 -14.44
N ASP A 166 1.16 -25.93 -14.95
CA ASP A 166 0.43 -26.02 -16.21
C ASP A 166 0.52 -24.69 -16.98
N ILE A 167 0.70 -24.78 -18.29
CA ILE A 167 0.72 -23.65 -19.21
C ILE A 167 -0.60 -22.87 -19.22
N LYS A 168 -1.73 -23.53 -18.95
CA LYS A 168 -3.04 -22.87 -18.82
C LYS A 168 -3.03 -21.85 -17.68
N TYR A 169 -2.48 -22.22 -16.52
CA TYR A 169 -2.43 -21.35 -15.36
C TYR A 169 -1.52 -20.14 -15.57
N TRP A 170 -0.41 -20.34 -16.27
CA TRP A 170 0.43 -19.25 -16.72
C TRP A 170 -0.32 -18.27 -17.63
N ARG A 171 -1.08 -18.76 -18.61
CA ARG A 171 -1.89 -17.91 -19.51
C ARG A 171 -2.98 -17.15 -18.76
N ASP A 172 -3.65 -17.82 -17.82
CA ASP A 172 -4.66 -17.19 -16.97
C ASP A 172 -4.07 -16.09 -16.09
N PHE A 173 -2.85 -16.29 -15.57
CA PHE A 173 -2.09 -15.26 -14.87
C PHE A 173 -1.73 -14.08 -15.78
N MET A 174 -1.15 -14.35 -16.96
CA MET A 174 -0.77 -13.31 -17.92
C MET A 174 -1.95 -12.48 -18.44
N LYS A 175 -3.15 -13.07 -18.52
CA LYS A 175 -4.37 -12.34 -18.87
C LYS A 175 -4.70 -11.23 -17.86
N GLU A 176 -4.38 -11.44 -16.59
CA GLU A 176 -4.77 -10.54 -15.49
C GLU A 176 -3.58 -9.74 -14.93
N ILE A 177 -2.40 -9.87 -15.53
CA ILE A 177 -1.11 -9.35 -15.04
C ILE A 177 -1.10 -7.84 -14.73
N TYR A 178 -1.84 -7.03 -15.50
CA TYR A 178 -1.96 -5.59 -15.30
C TYR A 178 -2.87 -5.18 -14.14
N ARG A 179 -3.63 -6.10 -13.57
CA ARG A 179 -4.41 -5.79 -12.35
C ARG A 179 -3.47 -5.55 -11.17
N THR A 180 -3.98 -4.85 -10.17
CA THR A 180 -3.28 -4.75 -8.88
C THR A 180 -3.25 -6.13 -8.22
N HIS A 181 -2.07 -6.52 -7.77
CA HIS A 181 -1.80 -7.73 -7.02
C HIS A 181 -1.29 -7.38 -5.62
N ILE A 182 -1.48 -8.30 -4.69
CA ILE A 182 -0.87 -8.27 -3.37
C ILE A 182 -0.08 -9.56 -3.17
N ILE A 183 1.18 -9.46 -2.72
CA ILE A 183 1.99 -10.58 -2.24
C ILE A 183 2.07 -10.51 -0.72
N THR A 184 1.72 -11.62 -0.06
CA THR A 184 1.87 -11.78 1.40
C THR A 184 2.95 -12.82 1.69
N GLY A 185 3.79 -12.56 2.69
CA GLY A 185 4.84 -13.50 3.13
C GLY A 185 5.41 -13.14 4.51
N ASP A 186 6.59 -13.71 4.81
CA ASP A 186 7.26 -13.63 6.13
C ASP A 186 7.46 -12.22 6.70
N TYR A 187 7.49 -11.20 5.84
CA TYR A 187 7.81 -9.81 6.20
C TYR A 187 6.64 -8.83 5.96
N GLY A 188 5.43 -9.35 5.70
CA GLY A 188 4.22 -8.54 5.59
C GLY A 188 3.50 -8.64 4.25
N THR A 189 2.74 -7.58 3.93
CA THR A 189 1.84 -7.48 2.77
C THR A 189 2.29 -6.34 1.88
N TYR A 190 2.57 -6.65 0.61
CA TYR A 190 3.02 -5.69 -0.40
C TYR A 190 2.08 -5.75 -1.59
N GLY A 191 1.67 -4.61 -2.14
CA GLY A 191 0.85 -4.60 -3.35
C GLY A 191 1.35 -3.66 -4.43
N GLY A 192 0.89 -3.89 -5.65
CA GLY A 192 1.36 -3.18 -6.83
C GLY A 192 0.86 -3.81 -8.12
N ILE A 193 1.44 -3.41 -9.24
CA ILE A 193 1.18 -3.98 -10.57
C ILE A 193 2.42 -4.76 -10.99
N ILE A 194 2.23 -5.85 -11.74
CA ILE A 194 3.33 -6.60 -12.36
C ILE A 194 3.34 -6.18 -13.84
N PRO A 195 4.33 -5.43 -14.33
CA PRO A 195 4.40 -5.10 -15.74
C PRO A 195 4.81 -6.33 -16.55
N PRO A 196 4.19 -6.63 -17.71
CA PRO A 196 4.56 -7.79 -18.52
C PRO A 196 6.01 -7.79 -19.01
N ASN A 197 6.58 -6.60 -19.25
CA ASN A 197 7.98 -6.42 -19.64
C ASN A 197 8.96 -6.73 -18.50
N GLU A 198 8.48 -6.80 -17.26
CA GLU A 198 9.25 -7.19 -16.07
C GLU A 198 9.00 -8.66 -15.69
N VAL A 199 8.50 -9.47 -16.63
CA VAL A 199 8.33 -10.91 -16.43
C VAL A 199 9.22 -11.70 -17.38
N ASP A 200 10.24 -12.34 -16.82
CA ASP A 200 11.13 -13.26 -17.53
C ASP A 200 10.69 -14.70 -17.29
N THR A 201 10.47 -15.46 -18.36
CA THR A 201 9.81 -16.77 -18.29
C THR A 201 10.68 -17.88 -18.87
N ILE A 202 10.91 -18.92 -18.08
CA ILE A 202 11.59 -20.15 -18.48
C ILE A 202 10.58 -21.30 -18.47
N ARG A 203 10.52 -22.04 -19.59
CA ARG A 203 9.66 -23.23 -19.71
C ARG A 203 10.50 -24.50 -19.65
N LYS A 204 10.08 -25.46 -18.82
CA LYS A 204 10.66 -26.81 -18.72
C LYS A 204 9.54 -27.85 -18.81
N GLY A 205 9.22 -28.29 -20.02
CA GLY A 205 8.06 -29.16 -20.26
C GLY A 205 6.73 -28.42 -20.02
N THR A 206 5.91 -28.92 -19.07
CA THR A 206 4.66 -28.26 -18.64
C THR A 206 4.87 -27.24 -17.52
N LEU A 207 6.03 -27.29 -16.85
CA LEU A 207 6.40 -26.32 -15.83
C LEU A 207 6.79 -24.98 -16.47
N VAL A 208 6.22 -23.91 -15.95
CA VAL A 208 6.59 -22.53 -16.29
C VAL A 208 7.10 -21.84 -15.03
N ILE A 209 8.30 -21.25 -15.13
CA ILE A 209 8.95 -20.50 -14.07
C ILE A 209 8.99 -19.05 -14.53
N ALA A 210 8.31 -18.14 -13.82
CA ALA A 210 8.21 -16.74 -14.17
C ALA A 210 8.83 -15.86 -13.08
N LYS A 211 9.95 -15.22 -13.40
CA LYS A 211 10.56 -14.19 -12.55
C LYS A 211 9.80 -12.89 -12.77
N CYS A 212 9.17 -12.39 -11.73
CA CYS A 212 8.30 -11.24 -11.78
C CYS A 212 8.86 -10.12 -10.89
N LYS A 213 8.53 -8.88 -11.25
CA LYS A 213 8.71 -7.71 -10.42
C LYS A 213 7.35 -7.04 -10.18
N LEU A 214 6.93 -6.93 -8.92
CA LEU A 214 5.76 -6.17 -8.50
C LEU A 214 6.18 -4.76 -8.15
N ILE A 215 5.62 -3.77 -8.84
CA ILE A 215 5.90 -2.36 -8.66
C ILE A 215 4.73 -1.72 -7.91
N SER A 216 5.00 -1.08 -6.77
CA SER A 216 3.99 -0.41 -5.95
C SER A 216 3.20 0.63 -6.75
N THR A 217 1.88 0.62 -6.60
CA THR A 217 0.96 1.63 -7.15
C THR A 217 0.87 2.88 -6.29
N ALA A 218 1.40 2.83 -5.06
CA ALA A 218 1.40 3.97 -4.16
C ALA A 218 2.44 5.02 -4.57
N GLN A 219 2.15 6.29 -4.35
CA GLN A 219 3.08 7.39 -4.60
C GLN A 219 4.41 7.17 -3.85
N ALA A 220 5.52 7.65 -4.42
CA ALA A 220 6.80 7.72 -3.71
C ALA A 220 6.60 8.35 -2.32
N GLY A 221 7.25 7.82 -1.27
CA GLY A 221 7.06 8.28 0.11
C GLY A 221 5.84 7.72 0.84
N VAL A 222 4.98 6.93 0.17
CA VAL A 222 4.00 6.06 0.84
C VAL A 222 4.68 4.71 1.10
N GLY A 223 5.27 4.56 2.28
CA GLY A 223 6.12 3.43 2.61
C GLY A 223 5.36 2.23 3.17
N VAL A 224 5.83 1.04 2.77
CA VAL A 224 5.97 -0.07 3.70
C VAL A 224 7.28 0.19 4.44
N ASP A 225 7.22 0.69 5.67
CA ASP A 225 8.38 0.55 6.55
C ASP A 225 8.51 -0.94 6.92
N GLY A 226 9.72 -1.45 6.69
CA GLY A 226 10.12 -2.83 6.93
C GLY A 226 10.72 -2.94 8.32
N ILE A 227 9.84 -2.95 9.32
CA ILE A 227 10.11 -3.54 10.63
C ILE A 227 9.06 -4.64 10.85
#